data_AF-A0A937JQC6-F1
#
_entry.id   AF-A0A937JQC6-F1
#
_cell.length_a   1.000
_cell.length_b   1.000
_cell.length_c   1.000
_cell.angle_alpha   90.00
_cell.angle_beta   90.00
_cell.angle_gamma   90.00
#
_symmetry.space_group_name_H-M   'P 1'
#
loop_
_entity.id
_entity.type
_entity.pdbx_description
1 polymer ?
#
loop_
_entity_poly.entity_id
_entity_poly.type
_entity_poly.pdbx_seq_one_letter_code
_entity_poly.pdbx_strand_id
1 'polypeptide(L)'
;MLPIPTADGQADAFAAFPDDGERHPGVLMYADGFGIRPVLRERARELAGHGYYVLVPNFFYRHGPAPVVELPEHIGEEARTAVMSRLMPLIEAHTTERTLRDADAYLTFLTA
;
A
#
# COMPACT_ATOMS: atom_id res chain seq x y z
N MET A 1 6.24 -8.60 3.36
CA MET A 1 5.88 -7.18 3.60
C MET A 1 6.82 -6.66 4.68
N LEU A 2 7.25 -5.40 4.59
CA LEU A 2 8.03 -4.71 5.60
C LEU A 2 7.09 -4.08 6.64
N PRO A 3 7.37 -4.18 7.95
CA PRO A 3 6.62 -3.47 8.97
C PRO A 3 7.08 -2.00 9.03
N ILE A 4 6.13 -1.08 8.90
CA ILE A 4 6.37 0.36 9.04
C ILE A 4 5.70 0.85 10.32
N PRO A 5 6.46 1.37 11.31
CA PRO A 5 5.89 1.97 12.49
C PRO A 5 5.06 3.20 12.13
N THR A 6 3.83 3.28 12.63
CA THR A 6 2.94 4.43 12.50
C THR A 6 2.41 4.82 13.88
N ALA A 7 1.75 5.97 13.99
CA ALA A 7 1.17 6.41 15.27
C ALA A 7 0.05 5.50 15.79
N ASP A 8 -0.69 4.83 14.91
CA ASP A 8 -1.85 4.00 15.27
C ASP A 8 -1.56 2.48 15.18
N GLY A 9 -0.30 2.09 14.95
CA GLY A 9 0.11 0.69 14.88
C GLY A 9 1.26 0.42 13.91
N GLN A 10 1.35 -0.81 13.42
CA GLN A 10 2.34 -1.20 12.41
C GLN A 10 1.64 -1.45 11.09
N ALA A 11 1.97 -0.65 10.08
CA ALA A 11 1.49 -0.84 8.73
C ALA A 11 2.40 -1.80 7.98
N ASP A 12 1.86 -2.85 7.39
CA ASP A 12 2.63 -3.69 6.47
C ASP A 12 2.74 -3.02 5.10
N ALA A 13 3.92 -3.03 4.49
CA ALA A 13 4.16 -2.43 3.18
C ALA A 13 4.92 -3.38 2.26
N PHE A 14 4.65 -3.31 0.96
CA PHE A 14 5.52 -3.91 -0.04
C PHE A 14 6.62 -2.91 -0.38
N ALA A 15 7.86 -3.37 -0.52
CA ALA A 15 8.96 -2.53 -0.96
C ALA A 15 9.68 -3.20 -2.13
N ALA A 16 10.10 -2.38 -3.10
CA ALA A 16 10.99 -2.77 -4.17
C ALA A 16 12.07 -1.68 -4.33
N PHE A 17 13.32 -2.09 -4.41
CA PHE A 17 14.46 -1.19 -4.52
C PHE A 17 15.61 -1.93 -5.24
N PRO A 18 16.55 -1.21 -5.87
CA PRO A 18 17.77 -1.80 -6.42
C PRO A 18 18.61 -2.49 -5.33
N ASP A 19 19.16 -3.66 -5.64
CA ASP A 19 20.00 -4.45 -4.73
C ASP A 19 21.50 -4.15 -4.94
N ASP A 20 21.84 -2.87 -5.03
CA ASP A 20 23.22 -2.38 -5.23
C ASP A 20 23.85 -1.80 -3.95
N GLY A 21 23.08 -1.69 -2.87
CA GLY A 21 23.53 -1.14 -1.58
C GLY A 21 23.64 0.39 -1.56
N GLU A 22 23.21 1.08 -2.62
CA GLU A 22 23.26 2.53 -2.71
C GLU A 22 21.96 3.19 -2.24
N ARG A 23 22.03 4.51 -2.01
CA ARG A 23 20.83 5.31 -1.73
C ARG A 23 20.11 5.68 -3.01
N HIS A 24 18.80 5.43 -3.03
CA HIS A 24 17.92 5.72 -4.17
C HIS A 24 16.81 6.71 -3.79
N PRO A 25 16.34 7.56 -4.73
CA PRO A 25 15.17 8.40 -4.50
C PRO A 25 13.95 7.57 -4.08
N GLY A 26 13.32 7.97 -2.99
CA GLY A 26 12.13 7.32 -2.45
C GLY A 26 10.86 7.66 -3.22
N VAL A 27 10.02 6.66 -3.46
CA VAL A 27 8.69 6.80 -4.06
C VAL A 27 7.67 6.15 -3.13
N LEU A 28 6.75 6.96 -2.60
CA LEU A 28 5.57 6.48 -1.91
C LEU A 28 4.45 6.24 -2.92
N MET A 29 4.10 4.98 -3.18
CA MET A 29 3.06 4.60 -4.13
C MET A 29 1.83 4.05 -3.41
N TYR A 30 0.73 4.80 -3.43
CA TYR A 30 -0.54 4.35 -2.88
C TYR A 30 -1.25 3.37 -3.81
N ALA A 31 -1.84 2.33 -3.22
CA ALA A 31 -2.80 1.49 -3.91
C ALA A 31 -4.14 2.23 -4.08
N ASP A 32 -4.95 1.76 -5.02
CA ASP A 32 -6.37 2.15 -5.08
C ASP A 32 -7.18 1.43 -4.00
N GLY A 33 -8.50 1.65 -3.97
CA GLY A 33 -9.42 1.08 -2.99
C GLY A 33 -9.45 -0.46 -2.94
N PHE A 34 -8.81 -1.16 -3.89
CA PHE A 34 -8.70 -2.62 -3.89
C PHE A 34 -7.45 -3.14 -3.16
N GLY A 35 -6.59 -2.26 -2.66
CA GLY A 35 -5.39 -2.63 -1.91
C GLY A 35 -4.24 -3.18 -2.78
N ILE A 36 -3.28 -3.85 -2.15
CA ILE A 36 -2.00 -4.22 -2.77
C ILE A 36 -2.14 -5.47 -3.64
N ARG A 37 -2.52 -5.26 -4.90
CA ARG A 37 -2.66 -6.30 -5.92
C ARG A 37 -1.33 -6.62 -6.63
N PRO A 38 -1.18 -7.80 -7.28
CA PRO A 38 0.03 -8.17 -8.02
C PRO A 38 0.51 -7.09 -9.00
N VAL A 39 -0.40 -6.43 -9.72
CA VAL A 39 -0.08 -5.33 -10.65
C VAL A 39 0.67 -4.17 -9.97
N LEU A 40 0.32 -3.81 -8.74
CA LEU A 40 1.04 -2.75 -8.02
C LEU A 40 2.45 -3.18 -7.60
N ARG A 41 2.62 -4.47 -7.26
CA ARG A 41 3.96 -5.01 -6.97
C ARG A 41 4.83 -5.04 -8.23
N GLU A 42 4.24 -5.34 -9.38
CA GLU A 42 4.92 -5.28 -10.67
C GLU A 42 5.35 -3.85 -11.01
N ARG A 43 4.45 -2.87 -10.90
CA ARG A 43 4.78 -1.45 -11.13
C ARG A 43 5.83 -0.92 -10.16
N ALA A 44 5.78 -1.34 -8.89
CA ALA A 44 6.82 -0.99 -7.92
C ALA A 44 8.18 -1.57 -8.32
N ARG A 45 8.23 -2.80 -8.82
CA ARG A 45 9.47 -3.42 -9.32
C ARG A 45 9.98 -2.76 -10.60
N GLU A 46 9.09 -2.36 -11.50
CA GLU A 46 9.43 -1.61 -12.71
C GLU A 46 10.11 -0.28 -12.35
N LEU A 47 9.51 0.51 -11.46
CA LEU A 47 10.11 1.72 -10.93
C LEU A 47 11.42 1.44 -10.20
N ALA A 48 11.51 0.38 -9.39
CA ALA A 48 12.77 0.00 -8.77
C ALA A 48 13.86 -0.32 -9.80
N GLY A 49 13.51 -0.95 -10.93
CA GLY A 49 14.42 -1.16 -12.06
C GLY A 49 14.95 0.12 -12.71
N HIS A 50 14.30 1.27 -12.45
CA HIS A 50 14.74 2.60 -12.87
C HIS A 50 15.52 3.37 -11.79
N GLY A 51 15.88 2.73 -10.68
CA GLY A 51 16.70 3.35 -9.62
C GLY A 51 15.90 4.06 -8.53
N TYR A 52 14.70 3.57 -8.21
CA TYR A 52 13.86 4.13 -7.14
C TYR A 52 13.67 3.16 -5.98
N TYR A 53 13.64 3.66 -4.74
CA TYR A 53 13.12 2.90 -3.60
C TYR A 53 11.61 3.10 -3.54
N VAL A 54 10.83 2.10 -3.92
CA VAL A 54 9.36 2.19 -3.95
C VAL A 54 8.75 1.51 -2.74
N LEU A 55 7.94 2.25 -1.98
CA LEU A 55 7.14 1.74 -0.86
C LEU A 55 5.65 1.77 -1.22
N VAL A 56 4.98 0.63 -1.08
CA VAL A 56 3.54 0.45 -1.29
C VAL A 56 2.89 0.06 0.04
N PRO A 57 2.39 1.01 0.83
CA PRO A 57 1.85 0.72 2.15
C PRO A 57 0.44 0.09 2.08
N ASN A 58 0.14 -0.80 3.02
CA ASN A 58 -1.23 -1.19 3.32
C ASN A 58 -1.91 -0.06 4.09
N PHE A 59 -2.56 0.85 3.38
CA PHE A 59 -3.26 1.97 4.02
C PHE A 59 -4.53 1.54 4.80
N PHE A 60 -4.93 0.26 4.71
CA PHE A 60 -5.97 -0.36 5.53
C PHE A 60 -5.43 -1.14 6.74
N TYR A 61 -4.16 -0.97 7.14
CA TYR A 61 -3.53 -1.76 8.21
C TYR A 61 -4.29 -1.78 9.54
N ARG A 62 -5.07 -0.73 9.84
CA ARG A 62 -5.96 -0.66 11.02
C ARG A 62 -7.06 -1.73 11.02
N HIS A 63 -7.33 -2.36 9.88
CA HIS A 63 -8.30 -3.43 9.69
C HIS A 63 -7.66 -4.82 9.53
N GLY A 64 -6.33 -4.92 9.57
CA GLY A 64 -5.58 -6.16 9.46
C GLY A 64 -4.44 -6.10 8.44
N PRO A 65 -3.61 -7.16 8.37
CA PRO A 65 -2.52 -7.25 7.40
C PRO A 65 -3.05 -7.38 5.97
N ALA A 66 -2.26 -6.96 4.96
CA ALA A 66 -2.65 -7.15 3.57
C ALA A 66 -2.52 -8.62 3.13
N PRO A 67 -3.46 -9.12 2.29
CA PRO A 67 -4.65 -8.43 1.80
C PRO A 67 -5.78 -8.35 2.85
N VAL A 68 -6.35 -7.16 3.05
CA VAL A 68 -7.46 -6.96 4.01
C VAL A 68 -8.78 -7.52 3.47
N VAL A 69 -8.96 -7.48 2.15
CA VAL A 69 -10.11 -8.06 1.45
C VAL A 69 -9.59 -8.96 0.34
N GLU A 70 -9.99 -10.22 0.37
CA GLU A 70 -9.77 -11.15 -0.74
C GLU A 70 -10.64 -10.75 -1.93
N LEU A 71 -10.00 -10.57 -3.08
CA LEU A 71 -10.64 -10.16 -4.32
C LEU A 71 -10.62 -11.31 -5.33
N PRO A 72 -11.70 -11.50 -6.11
CA PRO A 72 -11.68 -12.42 -7.23
C PRO A 72 -10.73 -11.94 -8.32
N GLU A 73 -10.28 -12.85 -9.19
CA GLU A 73 -9.46 -12.50 -10.37
C GLU A 73 -10.16 -11.50 -11.29
N HIS A 74 -11.49 -11.60 -11.41
CA HIS A 74 -12.32 -10.70 -12.18
C HIS A 74 -13.51 -10.20 -11.36
N ILE A 75 -13.66 -8.87 -11.28
CA ILE A 75 -14.81 -8.22 -10.64
C ILE A 75 -15.84 -7.88 -11.74
N GLY A 76 -16.68 -8.86 -12.06
CA GLY A 76 -17.84 -8.68 -12.93
C GLY A 76 -19.03 -8.07 -12.17
N GLU A 77 -20.14 -7.85 -12.89
CA GLU A 77 -21.37 -7.25 -12.35
C GLU A 77 -21.88 -7.98 -11.10
N GLU A 78 -21.88 -9.32 -11.13
CA GLU A 78 -22.34 -10.17 -10.02
C GLU A 78 -21.51 -10.00 -8.75
N ALA A 79 -20.19 -9.89 -8.87
CA ALA A 79 -19.27 -9.77 -7.74
C ALA A 79 -19.15 -8.32 -7.21
N ARG A 80 -19.42 -7.33 -8.06
CA ARG A 80 -19.17 -5.91 -7.77
C ARG A 80 -19.85 -5.44 -6.50
N THR A 81 -21.13 -5.74 -6.32
CA THR A 81 -21.89 -5.28 -5.14
C THR A 81 -21.32 -5.86 -3.85
N ALA A 82 -20.99 -7.16 -3.85
CA ALA A 82 -20.43 -7.83 -2.67
C ALA A 82 -19.02 -7.30 -2.33
N VAL A 83 -18.17 -7.11 -3.34
CA VAL A 83 -16.82 -6.55 -3.15
C VAL A 83 -16.90 -5.11 -2.64
N MET A 84 -17.69 -4.26 -3.28
CA MET A 84 -17.82 -2.85 -2.88
C MET A 84 -18.40 -2.72 -1.48
N SER A 85 -19.36 -3.57 -1.09
CA SER A 85 -19.92 -3.56 0.27
C SER A 85 -18.87 -3.87 1.35
N ARG A 86 -17.81 -4.61 1.01
CA ARG A 86 -16.69 -4.89 1.92
C ARG A 86 -15.63 -3.79 1.90
N LEU A 87 -15.38 -3.16 0.76
CA LEU A 87 -14.35 -2.14 0.61
C LEU A 87 -14.80 -0.74 1.05
N MET A 88 -16.04 -0.35 0.77
CA MET A 88 -16.54 0.99 1.05
C MET A 88 -16.39 1.41 2.52
N PRO A 89 -16.71 0.56 3.52
CA PRO A 89 -16.48 0.94 4.92
C PRO A 89 -15.00 1.18 5.26
N LEU A 90 -14.09 0.45 4.62
CA LEU A 90 -12.64 0.63 4.81
C LEU A 90 -12.17 1.94 4.18
N ILE A 91 -12.67 2.24 2.98
CA ILE A 91 -12.38 3.48 2.25
C ILE A 91 -12.89 4.69 3.05
N GLU A 92 -14.13 4.63 3.55
CA GLU A 92 -14.74 5.70 4.34
C GLU A 92 -14.02 5.91 5.69
N ALA A 93 -13.50 4.85 6.29
CA ALA A 93 -12.69 4.93 7.50
C ALA A 93 -11.29 5.53 7.25
N HIS A 94 -10.83 5.58 6.00
CA HIS A 94 -9.52 6.14 5.63
C HIS A 94 -9.61 7.63 5.32
N THR A 95 -9.81 8.43 6.38
CA THR A 95 -9.95 9.89 6.29
C THR A 95 -8.64 10.58 5.91
N THR A 96 -8.72 11.78 5.32
CA THR A 96 -7.54 12.61 4.98
C THR A 96 -6.58 12.81 6.16
N GLU A 97 -7.12 13.01 7.37
CA GLU A 97 -6.29 13.17 8.58
C GLU A 97 -5.46 11.91 8.86
N ARG A 98 -6.07 10.72 8.76
CA ARG A 98 -5.35 9.45 8.92
C ARG A 98 -4.32 9.25 7.82
N THR A 99 -4.70 9.54 6.57
CA THR A 99 -3.79 9.43 5.42
C THR A 99 -2.55 10.31 5.59
N LEU A 100 -2.71 11.57 5.98
CA LEU A 100 -1.59 12.50 6.19
C LEU A 100 -0.67 12.03 7.32
N ARG A 101 -1.24 11.62 8.46
CA ARG A 101 -0.48 11.11 9.60
C ARG A 101 0.34 9.85 9.24
N ASP A 102 -0.26 8.95 8.46
CA ASP A 102 0.45 7.75 8.00
C ASP A 102 1.51 8.08 6.94
N ALA A 103 1.24 9.05 6.06
CA ALA A 103 2.18 9.49 5.02
C ALA A 103 3.49 9.99 5.62
N ASP A 104 3.45 10.75 6.71
CA ASP A 104 4.66 11.22 7.40
C ASP A 104 5.54 10.07 7.87
N ALA A 105 4.94 8.98 8.39
CA ALA A 105 5.66 7.79 8.80
C ALA A 105 6.30 7.06 7.61
N TYR A 106 5.57 6.93 6.51
CA TYR A 106 6.07 6.31 5.27
C TYR A 106 7.21 7.11 4.64
N LEU A 107 7.07 8.43 4.59
CA LEU A 107 8.10 9.31 4.06
C LEU A 107 9.34 9.31 4.95
N THR A 108 9.17 9.37 6.28
CA THR A 108 10.27 9.25 7.23
C THR A 108 11.06 7.97 7.00
N PHE A 109 10.37 6.84 6.84
CA PHE A 109 10.99 5.55 6.53
C PHE A 109 11.79 5.58 5.22
N LEU A 110 11.25 6.18 4.16
CA LEU A 110 11.93 6.30 2.86
C LEU A 110 13.17 7.22 2.88
N THR A 111 13.25 8.12 3.86
CA THR A 111 14.35 9.11 3.98
C THR A 111 15.42 8.75 5.01
N ALA A 112 15.21 7.68 5.79
CA ALA A 112 16.16 7.18 6.79
C ALA A 112 17.39 6.53 6.13
#